data_AF-A0AB35Q6X7-F1
#
_entry.id   AF-A0AB35Q6X7-F1
#
_cell.length_a   1.000
_cell.length_b   1.000
_cell.length_c   1.000
_cell.angle_alpha   90.00
_cell.angle_beta   90.00
_cell.angle_gamma   90.00
#
_symmetry.space_group_name_H-M   'P 1'
#
loop_
_entity.id
_entity.type
_entity.pdbx_description
1 polymer ?
#
loop_
_entity_poly.entity_id
_entity_poly.type
_entity_poly.pdbx_seq_one_letter_code
_entity_poly.pdbx_strand_id
1 'polypeptide(L)'
;MMAGPLSAQEQLRNQSASAILAGEFDADQVLLPYQRRWIADTSQLKIAEKSRRTGLTWAEAAEAALSGSMSPEAGGTDTFYVGTTKDMAREFIDACAMWAKAYNLAASAIGEEALEDD
;
A
#
# COMPACT_ATOMS: atom_id res chain seq x y z
N MET A 1 3.94 -29.03 28.86
CA MET A 1 4.77 -28.78 27.67
C MET A 1 4.72 -27.30 27.37
N MET A 2 5.83 -26.58 27.52
CA MET A 2 5.93 -25.18 27.10
C MET A 2 6.16 -25.17 25.59
N ALA A 3 5.30 -24.48 24.83
CA ALA A 3 5.48 -24.34 23.39
C ALA A 3 6.83 -23.66 23.12
N GLY A 4 7.62 -24.22 22.18
CA GLY A 4 8.87 -23.63 21.74
C GLY A 4 8.65 -22.25 21.08
N PRO A 5 9.71 -21.45 20.91
CA PRO A 5 9.61 -20.16 20.22
C PRO A 5 9.05 -20.35 18.81
N LEU A 6 8.12 -19.48 18.42
CA LEU A 6 7.52 -19.47 17.09
C LEU A 6 8.62 -19.37 16.02
N SER A 7 8.49 -20.12 14.93
CA SER A 7 9.36 -19.95 13.77
C SER A 7 9.20 -18.54 13.16
N ALA A 8 10.19 -18.05 12.41
CA ALA A 8 10.12 -16.73 11.77
C ALA A 8 8.88 -16.58 10.86
N GLN A 9 8.46 -17.68 10.22
CA GLN A 9 7.29 -17.71 9.36
C GLN A 9 5.98 -17.63 10.16
N GLU A 10 5.93 -18.27 11.34
CA GLU A 10 4.81 -18.14 12.26
C GLU A 10 4.75 -16.77 12.94
N GLN A 11 5.90 -16.16 13.21
CA GLN A 11 5.98 -14.79 13.72
C GLN A 11 5.39 -13.80 12.69
N LEU A 12 5.76 -13.92 11.41
CA LEU A 12 5.19 -13.08 10.33
C LEU A 12 3.67 -13.27 10.17
N ARG A 13 3.19 -14.52 10.20
CA ARG A 13 1.75 -14.83 10.14
C ARG A 13 1.00 -14.21 11.34
N ASN A 14 1.57 -14.33 12.53
CA ASN A 14 0.94 -13.92 13.79
C ASN A 14 1.11 -12.42 14.11
N GLN A 15 2.03 -11.69 13.46
CA GLN A 15 2.15 -10.24 13.60
C GLN A 15 0.88 -9.51 13.16
N SER A 16 0.22 -10.00 12.10
CA SER A 16 -1.09 -9.48 11.66
C SER A 16 -2.16 -9.73 12.69
N ALA A 17 -2.20 -10.95 13.23
CA ALA A 17 -3.16 -11.34 14.25
C ALA A 17 -2.98 -10.51 15.51
N SER A 18 -1.74 -10.26 15.94
CA SER A 18 -1.46 -9.42 17.12
C SER A 18 -1.93 -7.99 16.91
N ALA A 19 -1.67 -7.38 15.75
CA ALA A 19 -2.14 -6.03 15.44
C ALA A 19 -3.67 -5.93 15.29
N ILE A 20 -4.33 -6.98 14.76
CA ILE A 20 -5.80 -7.05 14.66
C ILE A 20 -6.44 -7.30 16.03
N LEU A 21 -5.87 -8.21 16.84
CA LEU A 21 -6.40 -8.62 18.16
C LEU A 21 -6.11 -7.60 19.26
N ALA A 22 -5.04 -6.80 19.13
CA ALA A 22 -4.78 -5.69 20.03
C ALA A 22 -5.86 -4.60 19.94
N GLY A 23 -6.64 -4.57 18.86
CA GLY A 23 -7.79 -3.67 18.71
C GLY A 23 -7.41 -2.19 18.62
N GLU A 24 -6.14 -1.88 18.36
CA GLU A 24 -5.64 -0.51 18.21
C GLU A 24 -6.02 0.03 16.83
N PHE A 25 -7.30 0.38 16.68
CA PHE A 25 -7.72 1.29 15.62
C PHE A 25 -7.15 2.67 15.92
N ASP A 26 -6.27 3.13 15.04
CA ASP A 26 -5.75 4.48 15.07
C ASP A 26 -6.50 5.30 14.01
N ALA A 27 -7.30 6.27 14.48
CA ALA A 27 -8.14 7.10 13.61
C ALA A 27 -7.31 8.01 12.70
N ASP A 28 -6.03 8.26 13.04
CA ASP A 28 -5.12 9.07 12.24
C ASP A 28 -4.43 8.25 11.15
N GLN A 29 -4.66 6.93 11.11
CA GLN A 29 -4.07 6.03 10.12
C GLN A 29 -5.10 5.64 9.05
N VAL A 30 -4.81 6.00 7.81
CA VAL A 30 -5.67 5.65 6.66
C VAL A 30 -5.62 4.15 6.35
N LEU A 31 -4.46 3.53 6.50
CA LEU A 31 -4.24 2.11 6.19
C LEU A 31 -4.25 1.26 7.45
N LEU A 32 -4.94 0.12 7.36
CA LEU A 32 -4.96 -0.88 8.43
C LEU A 32 -3.55 -1.46 8.66
N PRO A 33 -3.25 -1.96 9.88
CA PRO A 33 -1.91 -2.45 10.20
C PRO A 33 -1.33 -3.47 9.21
N TYR A 34 -2.14 -4.42 8.73
CA TYR A 34 -1.67 -5.41 7.75
C TYR A 34 -1.45 -4.82 6.35
N GLN A 35 -2.19 -3.76 5.97
CA GLN A 35 -2.00 -3.06 4.70
C GLN A 35 -0.70 -2.27 4.71
N ARG A 36 -0.41 -1.56 5.81
CA ARG A 36 0.87 -0.85 5.99
C ARG A 36 2.06 -1.81 5.91
N ARG A 37 1.97 -2.96 6.60
CA ARG A 37 3.03 -3.98 6.53
C ARG A 37 3.20 -4.54 5.11
N TRP A 38 2.10 -4.74 4.38
CA TRP A 38 2.14 -5.20 2.99
C TRP A 38 2.87 -4.20 2.07
N ILE A 39 2.61 -2.90 2.23
CA ILE A 39 3.28 -1.85 1.45
C ILE A 39 4.75 -1.70 1.87
N ALA A 40 5.06 -1.86 3.16
CA ALA A 40 6.43 -1.75 3.67
C ALA A 40 7.33 -2.95 3.33
N ASP A 41 6.77 -4.04 2.79
CA ASP A 41 7.53 -5.23 2.39
C ASP A 41 8.26 -4.97 1.07
N THR A 42 9.59 -4.85 1.14
CA THR A 42 10.47 -4.60 -0.02
C THR A 42 10.97 -5.89 -0.68
N SER A 43 10.37 -7.04 -0.38
CA SER A 43 10.73 -8.31 -1.00
C SER A 43 10.46 -8.28 -2.51
N GLN A 44 11.37 -8.85 -3.31
CA GLN A 44 11.19 -8.95 -4.77
C GLN A 44 9.91 -9.72 -5.17
N LEU A 45 9.49 -10.68 -4.35
CA LEU A 45 8.25 -11.43 -4.51
C LEU A 45 7.48 -11.45 -3.19
N LYS A 46 6.32 -10.80 -3.18
CA LYS A 46 5.36 -10.80 -2.07
C LYS A 46 4.12 -11.61 -2.44
N ILE A 47 3.72 -12.54 -1.57
CA ILE A 47 2.53 -13.39 -1.75
C ILE A 47 1.62 -13.20 -0.55
N ALA A 48 0.36 -12.84 -0.79
CA ALA A 48 -0.64 -12.71 0.25
C ALA A 48 -1.80 -13.68 0.07
N GLU A 49 -2.01 -14.52 1.08
CA GLU A 49 -3.31 -15.15 1.29
C GLU A 49 -4.27 -14.10 1.86
N LYS A 50 -5.34 -13.77 1.12
CA LYS A 50 -6.28 -12.72 1.50
C LYS A 50 -7.72 -13.22 1.50
N SER A 51 -8.46 -12.79 2.52
CA SER A 51 -9.92 -12.94 2.56
C SER A 51 -10.63 -11.92 1.65
N ARG A 52 -11.95 -12.05 1.51
CA ARG A 52 -12.79 -11.10 0.78
C ARG A 52 -12.95 -9.81 1.59
N ARG A 53 -13.02 -8.67 0.89
CA ARG A 53 -13.33 -7.34 1.45
C ARG A 53 -12.36 -6.86 2.54
N THR A 54 -11.10 -7.29 2.43
CA THR A 54 -10.00 -6.81 3.29
C THR A 54 -9.26 -5.61 2.70
N GLY A 55 -9.66 -5.09 1.54
CA GLY A 55 -9.02 -3.90 0.95
C GLY A 55 -7.54 -4.05 0.60
N LEU A 56 -6.99 -5.28 0.50
CA LEU A 56 -5.56 -5.45 0.16
C LEU A 56 -5.22 -4.88 -1.22
N THR A 57 -6.09 -5.09 -2.22
CA THR A 57 -5.94 -4.53 -3.57
C THR A 57 -5.99 -3.00 -3.57
N TRP A 58 -6.80 -2.40 -2.68
CA TRP A 58 -6.87 -0.94 -2.53
C TRP A 58 -5.60 -0.36 -1.89
N ALA A 59 -4.98 -1.09 -0.97
CA ALA A 59 -3.68 -0.74 -0.41
C ALA A 59 -2.55 -0.89 -1.47
N GLU A 60 -2.59 -1.93 -2.30
CA GLU A 60 -1.63 -2.06 -3.41
C GLU A 60 -1.75 -0.91 -4.41
N ALA A 61 -2.97 -0.45 -4.71
CA ALA A 61 -3.17 0.73 -5.56
C ALA A 61 -2.53 2.00 -4.97
N ALA A 62 -2.43 2.09 -3.64
CA ALA A 62 -1.77 3.19 -2.95
C ALA A 62 -0.26 3.19 -3.20
N GLU A 63 0.38 2.01 -3.15
CA GLU A 63 1.80 1.82 -3.44
C GLU A 63 2.08 2.07 -4.93
N ALA A 64 1.27 1.49 -5.82
CA ALA A 64 1.42 1.65 -7.26
C ALA A 64 1.33 3.13 -7.69
N ALA A 65 0.37 3.87 -7.15
CA ALA A 65 0.22 5.30 -7.42
C ALA A 65 1.40 6.12 -6.90
N LEU A 66 1.94 5.77 -5.72
CA LEU A 66 3.10 6.45 -5.15
C LEU A 66 4.36 6.15 -5.97
N SER A 67 4.64 4.88 -6.24
CA SER A 67 5.78 4.42 -7.03
C SER A 67 5.78 5.03 -8.45
N GLY A 68 4.63 5.05 -9.12
CA GLY A 68 4.50 5.70 -10.43
C GLY A 68 4.63 7.22 -10.42
N SER A 69 4.53 7.87 -9.26
CA SER A 69 4.72 9.33 -9.11
C SER A 69 6.16 9.74 -8.83
N MET A 70 7.02 8.79 -8.46
CA MET A 70 8.41 9.06 -8.10
C MET A 70 9.29 9.23 -9.35
N SER A 71 10.38 10.00 -9.23
CA SER A 71 11.36 10.08 -10.30
C SER A 71 12.07 8.73 -10.50
N PRO A 72 12.61 8.44 -11.70
CA PRO A 72 13.39 7.23 -11.92
C PRO A 72 14.57 7.08 -10.95
N GLU A 73 15.24 8.18 -10.59
CA GLU A 73 16.37 8.19 -9.65
C GLU A 73 15.93 7.90 -8.21
N ALA A 74 14.70 8.26 -7.86
CA ALA A 74 14.08 7.92 -6.59
C ALA A 74 13.54 6.47 -6.57
N GLY A 75 13.61 5.75 -7.70
CA GLY A 75 13.12 4.37 -7.85
C GLY A 75 11.71 4.25 -8.40
N GLY A 76 11.15 5.30 -9.01
CA GLY A 76 9.83 5.26 -9.62
C GLY A 76 9.73 4.25 -10.76
N THR A 77 8.60 3.55 -10.83
CA THR A 77 8.40 2.47 -11.80
C THR A 77 6.95 2.33 -12.26
N ASP A 78 6.76 1.68 -13.41
CA ASP A 78 5.45 1.36 -13.94
C ASP A 78 4.86 0.13 -13.23
N THR A 79 3.59 0.21 -12.85
CA THR A 79 2.87 -0.93 -12.27
C THR A 79 1.96 -1.59 -13.30
N PHE A 80 2.12 -2.91 -13.48
CA PHE A 80 1.25 -3.73 -14.31
C PHE A 80 0.30 -4.56 -13.43
N TYR A 81 -1.01 -4.35 -13.59
CA TYR A 81 -2.03 -5.10 -12.87
C TYR A 81 -2.76 -6.09 -13.79
N VAL A 82 -2.78 -7.36 -13.37
CA VAL A 82 -3.44 -8.45 -14.11
C VAL A 82 -4.64 -8.96 -13.30
N GLY A 83 -5.83 -8.53 -13.71
CA GLY A 83 -7.10 -9.09 -13.24
C GLY A 83 -7.60 -10.21 -14.16
N THR A 84 -8.51 -11.06 -13.67
CA THR A 84 -9.17 -12.07 -14.52
C THR A 84 -10.16 -11.48 -15.52
N THR A 85 -10.60 -10.24 -15.30
CA THR A 85 -11.50 -9.50 -16.20
C THR A 85 -11.01 -8.09 -16.44
N LYS A 86 -11.45 -7.50 -17.55
CA LYS A 86 -11.16 -6.10 -17.91
C LYS A 86 -11.69 -5.13 -16.85
N ASP A 87 -12.86 -5.40 -16.29
CA ASP A 87 -13.47 -4.48 -15.33
C ASP A 87 -12.72 -4.46 -13.99
N MET A 88 -12.22 -5.61 -13.51
CA MET A 88 -11.35 -5.60 -12.33
C MET A 88 -10.04 -4.84 -12.57
N ALA A 89 -9.50 -4.89 -13.79
CA ALA A 89 -8.32 -4.10 -14.14
C ALA A 89 -8.63 -2.59 -14.17
N ARG A 90 -9.81 -2.21 -14.66
CA ARG A 90 -10.27 -0.81 -14.62
C ARG A 90 -10.49 -0.32 -13.20
N GLU A 91 -11.13 -1.12 -12.36
CA GLU A 91 -11.32 -0.81 -10.94
C GLU A 91 -10.00 -0.54 -10.22
N PHE A 92 -8.93 -1.27 -10.56
CA PHE A 92 -7.60 -1.02 -10.02
C PHE A 92 -7.05 0.34 -10.46
N ILE A 93 -7.18 0.67 -11.75
CA ILE A 93 -6.77 1.98 -12.29
C ILE A 93 -7.54 3.12 -11.60
N ASP A 94 -8.85 2.96 -11.40
CA ASP A 94 -9.67 3.95 -10.70
C ASP A 94 -9.21 4.15 -9.24
N ALA A 95 -8.83 3.06 -8.55
CA ALA A 95 -8.25 3.14 -7.22
C ALA A 95 -6.88 3.86 -7.22
N CYS A 96 -6.01 3.59 -8.20
CA CYS A 96 -4.75 4.33 -8.35
C CYS A 96 -5.00 5.82 -8.60
N ALA A 97 -5.97 6.16 -9.46
CA ALA A 97 -6.33 7.55 -9.76
C ALA A 97 -6.89 8.29 -8.53
N MET A 98 -7.66 7.58 -7.68
CA MET A 98 -8.13 8.11 -6.40
C MET A 98 -6.95 8.44 -5.47
N TRP A 99 -5.98 7.52 -5.34
CA TRP A 99 -4.77 7.73 -4.54
C TRP A 99 -3.88 8.85 -5.07
N ALA A 100 -3.65 8.88 -6.39
CA ALA A 100 -2.87 9.94 -7.02
C ALA A 100 -3.45 11.34 -6.73
N LYS A 101 -4.78 11.49 -6.74
CA LYS A 101 -5.45 12.74 -6.35
C LYS A 101 -5.22 13.06 -4.87
N ALA A 102 -5.32 12.08 -3.98
CA ALA A 102 -5.08 12.27 -2.56
C ALA A 102 -3.63 12.68 -2.26
N TYR A 103 -2.66 12.03 -2.91
CA TYR A 103 -1.25 12.39 -2.80
C TYR A 103 -0.96 13.77 -3.39
N ASN A 104 -1.57 14.13 -4.52
CA ASN A 104 -1.43 15.46 -5.08
C ASN A 104 -1.92 16.54 -4.11
N LEU A 105 -3.05 16.33 -3.43
CA LEU A 105 -3.53 17.27 -2.40
C LEU A 105 -2.55 17.41 -1.23
N ALA A 106 -1.92 16.31 -0.81
CA ALA A 106 -0.90 16.33 0.24
C ALA A 106 0.39 17.04 -0.20
N ALA A 107 0.83 16.80 -1.44
CA ALA A 107 2.05 17.37 -2.00
C ALA A 107 1.88 18.85 -2.38
N SER A 108 0.72 19.27 -2.89
CA SER A 108 0.48 20.66 -3.31
C SER A 108 0.49 21.67 -2.15
N ALA A 109 0.38 21.21 -0.90
CA ALA A 109 0.59 22.05 0.28
C ALA A 109 2.07 22.46 0.44
N ILE A 110 2.99 21.79 -0.26
CA ILE A 110 4.43 21.98 -0.25
C ILE A 110 4.86 22.27 -1.70
N GLY A 111 4.72 23.52 -2.14
CA GLY A 111 5.11 23.93 -3.49
C GLY A 111 5.73 25.33 -3.50
N GLU A 112 6.81 25.50 -4.26
CA GLU A 112 7.42 26.79 -4.57
C GLU A 112 7.15 27.06 -6.06
N GLU A 113 6.54 28.21 -6.36
CA GLU A 113 6.21 28.61 -7.73
C GLU A 113 7.33 29.51 -8.25
N ALA A 114 8.08 29.03 -9.24
CA ALA A 114 9.08 29.83 -9.92
C ALA A 114 8.37 30.70 -10.98
N LEU A 115 8.19 31.98 -10.68
CA LEU A 115 7.69 32.98 -11.63
C LEU A 115 8.86 33.45 -12.49
N GLU A 116 8.72 33.39 -13.82
CA GLU A 116 9.63 34.09 -14.73
C GLU A 116 9.27 35.58 -14.72
N ASP A 117 10.25 36.45 -14.44
CA ASP A 117 10.11 37.90 -14.60
C ASP A 117 10.07 38.22 -16.11
N ASP A 118 9.01 38.92 -16.54
CA ASP A 118 8.84 39.45 -17.91
C ASP A 118 9.96 40.44 -18.32
#